data_AF-A0A7J3D537-F1
#
_entry.id   AF-A0A7J3D537-F1
#
_cell.length_a   1.000
_cell.length_b   1.000
_cell.length_c   1.000
_cell.angle_alpha   90.00
_cell.angle_beta   90.00
_cell.angle_gamma   90.00
#
_symmetry.space_group_name_H-M   'P 1'
#
loop_
_entity.id
_entity.type
_entity.pdbx_description
1 polymer ?
#
loop_
_entity_poly.entity_id
_entity_poly.type
_entity_poly.pdbx_seq_one_letter_code
_entity_poly.pdbx_strand_id
1 'polypeptide(L)'
;YCEFIDLTDQLYIRAQQIRRMHDEVIELAVEIIARYQPVASDVRFLKSCMEIGYGFSRFGRYAFDIAHVLRIFGDLTLCNKVAVEEAGAYAKEMVKMSIKAFVEKDVDIAKKVREMDASVDKIYLSALKKATQILDKDVKCSISEILILRYLERIADHATYIGDSVIYIVSGQQTTESNL
;
A
#
# COMPACT_ATOMS: atom_id res chain seq x y z
N TYR A 1 -21.28 -12.25 -17.52
CA TYR A 1 -20.83 -13.16 -16.46
C TYR A 1 -19.31 -13.24 -16.54
N CYS A 2 -18.60 -12.42 -15.77
CA CYS A 2 -17.17 -12.65 -15.56
C CYS A 2 -17.07 -13.70 -14.45
N GLU A 3 -16.60 -14.90 -14.78
CA GLU A 3 -16.30 -15.90 -13.76
C GLU A 3 -15.23 -15.36 -12.80
N PHE A 4 -15.43 -15.61 -11.51
CA PHE A 4 -14.40 -15.34 -10.51
C PHE A 4 -13.17 -16.21 -10.81
N ILE A 5 -12.06 -15.56 -11.16
CA ILE A 5 -10.77 -16.24 -11.35
C ILE A 5 -10.03 -16.19 -10.02
N ASP A 6 -9.82 -17.34 -9.39
CA ASP A 6 -8.97 -17.43 -8.20
C ASP A 6 -7.50 -17.23 -8.58
N LEU A 7 -6.96 -16.06 -8.26
CA LEU A 7 -5.58 -15.67 -8.52
C LEU A 7 -4.67 -15.78 -7.28
N THR A 8 -5.16 -16.36 -6.18
CA THR A 8 -4.49 -16.29 -4.87
C THR A 8 -3.07 -16.89 -4.91
N ASP A 9 -2.87 -18.04 -5.56
CA ASP A 9 -1.55 -18.68 -5.63
C ASP A 9 -0.58 -17.89 -6.52
N GLN A 10 -1.08 -17.29 -7.60
CA GLN A 10 -0.28 -16.41 -8.46
C GLN A 10 0.14 -15.14 -7.70
N LEU A 11 -0.78 -14.55 -6.93
CA LEU A 11 -0.51 -13.37 -6.11
C LEU A 11 0.45 -13.70 -4.96
N TYR A 12 0.35 -14.89 -4.37
CA TYR A 12 1.33 -15.35 -3.37
C TYR A 12 2.74 -15.39 -3.96
N ILE A 13 2.91 -16.03 -5.13
CA ILE A 13 4.21 -16.12 -5.81
C ILE A 13 4.76 -14.73 -6.10
N ARG A 14 3.94 -13.82 -6.65
CA ARG A 14 4.37 -12.44 -6.94
C ARG A 14 4.73 -11.67 -5.67
N ALA A 15 3.97 -11.81 -4.60
CA ALA A 15 4.28 -11.17 -3.32
C ALA A 15 5.64 -11.66 -2.77
N GLN A 16 5.94 -12.95 -2.88
CA GLN A 16 7.25 -13.50 -2.50
C GLN A 16 8.38 -12.98 -3.40
N GLN A 17 8.15 -12.83 -4.71
CA GLN A 17 9.13 -12.23 -5.62
C GLN A 17 9.46 -10.78 -5.22
N ILE A 18 8.45 -9.96 -4.94
CA ILE A 18 8.67 -8.57 -4.51
C ILE A 18 9.41 -8.51 -3.17
N ARG A 19 9.10 -9.40 -2.23
CA ARG A 19 9.84 -9.50 -0.97
C ARG A 19 11.31 -9.85 -1.19
N ARG A 20 11.63 -10.79 -2.08
CA ARG A 20 13.03 -11.13 -2.41
C ARG A 20 13.77 -9.95 -3.01
N MET A 21 13.14 -9.21 -3.94
CA MET A 21 13.73 -7.99 -4.50
C MET A 21 14.00 -6.91 -3.44
N HIS A 22 13.15 -6.80 -2.41
CA HIS A 22 13.42 -5.93 -1.27
C HIS A 22 14.66 -6.38 -0.49
N ASP A 23 14.81 -7.68 -0.23
CA ASP A 23 15.97 -8.21 0.48
C ASP A 23 17.27 -7.97 -0.32
N GLU A 24 17.22 -8.16 -1.65
CA GLU A 24 18.32 -7.82 -2.57
C GLU A 24 18.69 -6.31 -2.53
N VAL A 25 17.69 -5.42 -2.45
CA VAL A 25 17.92 -3.98 -2.30
C VAL A 25 18.65 -3.66 -0.99
N ILE A 26 18.30 -4.32 0.10
CA ILE A 26 18.99 -4.15 1.39
C ILE A 26 20.44 -4.61 1.28
N GLU A 27 20.68 -5.81 0.75
CA GLU A 27 22.04 -6.35 0.61
C GLU A 27 22.92 -5.43 -0.23
N LEU A 28 22.41 -4.95 -1.36
CA LEU A 28 23.12 -4.01 -2.22
C LEU A 28 23.39 -2.67 -1.52
N ALA A 29 22.42 -2.13 -0.79
CA ALA A 29 22.60 -0.88 -0.05
C ALA A 29 23.69 -1.03 1.03
N VAL A 30 23.71 -2.15 1.76
CA VAL A 30 24.73 -2.45 2.77
C VAL A 30 26.11 -2.63 2.12
N GLU A 31 26.19 -3.33 0.98
CA GLU A 31 27.45 -3.47 0.23
C GLU A 31 27.99 -2.10 -0.20
N ILE A 32 27.13 -1.22 -0.75
CA ILE A 32 27.53 0.11 -1.18
C ILE A 32 28.04 0.93 0.01
N ILE A 33 27.34 0.88 1.15
CA ILE A 33 27.74 1.59 2.37
C ILE A 33 29.12 1.10 2.85
N ALA A 34 29.30 -0.21 2.94
CA ALA A 34 30.53 -0.82 3.44
C ALA A 34 31.73 -0.56 2.52
N ARG A 35 31.53 -0.64 1.20
CA ARG A 35 32.61 -0.52 0.22
C ARG A 35 33.01 0.91 -0.07
N TYR A 36 32.04 1.81 -0.21
CA TYR A 36 32.29 3.16 -0.75
C TYR A 36 32.16 4.27 0.28
N GLN A 37 31.66 3.97 1.49
CA GLN A 37 31.50 4.95 2.57
C GLN A 37 30.81 6.25 2.09
N PRO A 38 29.62 6.14 1.44
CA PRO A 38 28.88 7.30 0.95
C PRO A 38 28.56 8.27 2.08
N VAL A 39 28.35 9.54 1.74
CA VAL A 39 28.10 10.60 2.73
C VAL A 39 26.78 11.33 2.46
N ALA A 40 26.22 11.93 3.51
CA ALA A 40 25.07 12.84 3.45
C ALA A 40 23.95 12.36 2.51
N SER A 41 23.78 12.99 1.35
CA SER A 41 22.69 12.73 0.39
C SER A 41 22.66 11.28 -0.11
N ASP A 42 23.83 10.65 -0.26
CA ASP A 42 23.92 9.29 -0.79
C ASP A 42 23.45 8.28 0.25
N VAL A 43 23.80 8.48 1.53
CA VAL A 43 23.31 7.65 2.64
C VAL A 43 21.80 7.80 2.80
N ARG A 44 21.27 9.03 2.66
CA ARG A 44 19.82 9.26 2.69
C ARG A 44 19.12 8.52 1.56
N PHE A 45 19.66 8.58 0.35
CA PHE A 45 19.08 7.89 -0.79
C PHE A 45 19.08 6.37 -0.60
N LEU A 46 20.19 5.78 -0.14
CA LEU A 46 20.28 4.35 0.14
C LEU A 46 19.31 3.92 1.25
N LYS A 47 19.23 4.69 2.35
CA LYS A 47 18.25 4.46 3.42
C LYS A 47 16.83 4.43 2.86
N SER A 48 16.45 5.45 2.09
CA SER A 48 15.11 5.53 1.53
C SER A 48 14.83 4.45 0.50
N CYS A 49 15.82 3.97 -0.26
CA CYS A 49 15.63 2.83 -1.16
C CYS A 49 15.25 1.56 -0.39
N MET A 50 15.86 1.30 0.78
CA MET A 50 15.50 0.18 1.65
C MET A 50 14.06 0.31 2.16
N GLU A 51 13.68 1.50 2.63
CA GLU A 51 12.31 1.80 3.10
C GLU A 51 11.26 1.66 1.99
N ILE A 52 11.54 2.19 0.80
CA ILE A 52 10.64 2.11 -0.35
C ILE A 52 10.49 0.66 -0.82
N GLY A 53 11.58 -0.11 -0.86
CA GLY A 53 11.53 -1.54 -1.14
C GLY A 53 10.62 -2.29 -0.18
N TYR A 54 10.66 -1.92 1.11
CA TYR A 54 9.76 -2.49 2.11
C TYR A 54 8.30 -2.13 1.82
N GLY A 55 8.02 -0.86 1.47
CA GLY A 55 6.69 -0.40 1.04
C GLY A 55 6.15 -1.21 -0.15
N PHE A 56 6.98 -1.49 -1.16
CA PHE A 56 6.59 -2.34 -2.29
C PHE A 56 6.27 -3.78 -1.86
N SER A 57 7.07 -4.36 -0.96
CA SER A 57 6.79 -5.69 -0.42
C SER A 57 5.44 -5.76 0.29
N ARG A 58 5.02 -4.65 0.91
CA ARG A 58 3.74 -4.51 1.60
C ARG A 58 2.57 -4.46 0.62
N PHE A 59 2.69 -3.74 -0.51
CA PHE A 59 1.67 -3.79 -1.57
C PHE A 59 1.40 -5.21 -2.05
N GLY A 60 2.46 -5.96 -2.35
CA GLY A 60 2.35 -7.36 -2.77
C GLY A 60 1.66 -8.22 -1.71
N ARG A 61 2.04 -8.05 -0.44
CA ARG A 61 1.45 -8.80 0.67
C ARG A 61 -0.05 -8.52 0.83
N TYR A 62 -0.47 -7.26 0.83
CA TYR A 62 -1.87 -6.91 1.01
C TYR A 62 -2.74 -7.27 -0.19
N ALA A 63 -2.20 -7.22 -1.41
CA ALA A 63 -2.88 -7.76 -2.59
C ALA A 63 -3.15 -9.27 -2.44
N PHE A 64 -2.18 -10.03 -1.92
CA PHE A 64 -2.37 -11.44 -1.59
C PHE A 64 -3.40 -11.65 -0.48
N ASP A 65 -3.35 -10.86 0.59
CA ASP A 65 -4.32 -10.97 1.70
C ASP A 65 -5.76 -10.68 1.23
N ILE A 66 -5.98 -9.71 0.33
CA ILE A 66 -7.28 -9.46 -0.33
C ILE A 66 -7.76 -10.69 -1.11
N ALA A 67 -6.89 -11.29 -1.92
CA ALA A 67 -7.24 -12.50 -2.67
C ALA A 67 -7.57 -13.67 -1.73
N HIS A 68 -6.86 -13.79 -0.61
CA HIS A 68 -7.12 -14.80 0.40
C HIS A 68 -8.51 -14.62 1.05
N VAL A 69 -8.93 -13.38 1.34
CA VAL A 69 -10.28 -13.08 1.81
C VAL A 69 -11.32 -13.56 0.78
N LEU A 70 -11.14 -13.22 -0.50
CA LEU A 70 -12.04 -13.65 -1.58
C LEU A 70 -12.05 -15.18 -1.78
N ARG A 71 -10.94 -15.87 -1.55
CA ARG A 71 -10.88 -17.35 -1.58
C ARG A 71 -11.67 -17.98 -0.44
N ILE A 72 -11.59 -17.42 0.77
CA ILE A 72 -12.29 -17.96 1.96
C ILE A 72 -13.79 -17.70 1.89
N PHE A 73 -14.18 -16.46 1.58
CA PHE A 73 -15.57 -16.04 1.65
C PHE A 73 -16.28 -16.13 0.29
N GLY A 74 -15.57 -16.34 -0.81
CA GLY A 74 -16.11 -16.25 -2.17
C GLY A 74 -16.13 -14.80 -2.68
N ASP A 75 -16.55 -14.63 -3.93
CA ASP A 75 -16.61 -13.31 -4.55
C ASP A 75 -17.65 -12.38 -3.90
N LEU A 76 -17.56 -11.09 -4.25
CA LEU A 76 -18.49 -10.06 -3.79
C LEU A 76 -19.69 -9.89 -4.72
N THR A 77 -20.01 -10.85 -5.60
CA THR A 77 -21.04 -10.67 -6.64
C THR A 77 -22.43 -10.42 -6.04
N LEU A 78 -22.72 -11.04 -4.89
CA LEU A 78 -23.98 -10.86 -4.15
C LEU A 78 -23.90 -9.74 -3.07
N CYS A 79 -22.74 -9.10 -2.93
CA CYS A 79 -22.49 -8.08 -1.91
C CYS A 79 -22.55 -6.67 -2.51
N ASN A 80 -22.81 -5.66 -1.67
CA ASN A 80 -22.55 -4.28 -2.06
C ASN A 80 -21.04 -4.03 -2.04
N LYS A 81 -20.47 -3.74 -3.22
CA LYS A 81 -19.03 -3.55 -3.42
C LYS A 81 -18.61 -2.10 -3.72
N VAL A 82 -19.54 -1.14 -3.65
CA VAL A 82 -19.27 0.26 -4.03
C VAL A 82 -18.09 0.84 -3.24
N ALA A 83 -18.07 0.66 -1.92
CA ALA A 83 -16.98 1.15 -1.08
C ALA A 83 -15.64 0.49 -1.42
N VAL A 84 -15.64 -0.82 -1.68
CA VAL A 84 -14.44 -1.58 -2.06
C VAL A 84 -13.91 -1.12 -3.41
N GLU A 85 -14.77 -0.91 -4.40
CA GLU A 85 -14.39 -0.43 -5.74
C GLU A 85 -13.83 0.99 -5.68
N GLU A 86 -14.45 1.88 -4.89
CA GLU A 86 -14.00 3.24 -4.68
C GLU A 86 -12.63 3.30 -3.99
N ALA A 87 -12.48 2.63 -2.83
CA ALA A 87 -11.20 2.56 -2.13
C ALA A 87 -10.11 1.86 -2.97
N GLY A 88 -10.48 0.85 -3.76
CA GLY A 88 -9.58 0.15 -4.67
C GLY A 88 -9.04 1.05 -5.76
N ALA A 89 -9.88 1.93 -6.32
CA ALA A 89 -9.46 2.92 -7.31
C ALA A 89 -8.47 3.94 -6.70
N TYR A 90 -8.76 4.44 -5.50
CA TYR A 90 -7.85 5.34 -4.78
C TYR A 90 -6.50 4.67 -4.48
N ALA A 91 -6.52 3.49 -3.85
CA ALA A 91 -5.30 2.77 -3.50
C ALA A 91 -4.43 2.47 -4.74
N LYS A 92 -5.04 2.09 -5.86
CA LYS A 92 -4.32 1.85 -7.12
C LYS A 92 -3.64 3.12 -7.65
N GLU A 93 -4.32 4.26 -7.62
CA GLU A 93 -3.72 5.52 -8.07
C GLU A 93 -2.63 5.99 -7.10
N MET A 94 -2.81 5.82 -5.79
CA MET A 94 -1.78 6.13 -4.77
C MET A 94 -0.51 5.30 -4.97
N VAL A 95 -0.63 4.00 -5.27
CA VAL A 95 0.53 3.15 -5.62
C VAL A 95 1.25 3.70 -6.86
N LYS A 96 0.51 4.03 -7.92
CA LYS A 96 1.11 4.56 -9.15
C LYS A 96 1.79 5.92 -8.92
N MET A 97 1.14 6.81 -8.17
CA MET A 97 1.66 8.14 -7.87
C MET A 97 2.88 8.09 -6.93
N SER A 98 2.90 7.19 -5.94
CA SER A 98 4.07 7.03 -5.06
C SER A 98 5.30 6.51 -5.81
N ILE A 99 5.11 5.58 -6.76
CA ILE A 99 6.17 5.13 -7.66
C ILE A 99 6.65 6.30 -8.55
N LYS A 100 5.72 7.06 -9.13
CA LYS A 100 6.05 8.22 -9.97
C LYS A 100 6.84 9.28 -9.18
N ALA A 101 6.38 9.61 -7.98
CA ALA A 101 7.07 10.54 -7.08
C ALA A 101 8.50 10.09 -6.81
N PHE A 102 8.73 8.80 -6.59
CA PHE A 102 10.07 8.27 -6.36
C PHE A 102 10.97 8.34 -7.59
N VAL A 103 10.48 7.89 -8.76
CA VAL A 103 11.25 7.90 -10.01
C VAL A 103 11.62 9.32 -10.43
N GLU A 104 10.70 10.26 -10.29
CA GLU A 104 10.90 11.66 -10.68
C GLU A 104 11.51 12.51 -9.55
N LYS A 105 11.64 11.96 -8.34
CA LYS A 105 12.00 12.68 -7.10
C LYS A 105 11.12 13.91 -6.87
N ASP A 106 9.84 13.79 -7.20
CA ASP A 106 8.86 14.87 -7.19
C ASP A 106 8.12 14.92 -5.83
N VAL A 107 8.42 15.98 -5.06
CA VAL A 107 7.85 16.24 -3.74
C VAL A 107 6.36 16.61 -3.81
N ASP A 108 5.92 17.25 -4.89
CA ASP A 108 4.52 17.67 -5.03
C ASP A 108 3.62 16.47 -5.35
N ILE A 109 4.12 15.50 -6.11
CA ILE A 109 3.42 14.22 -6.27
C ILE A 109 3.36 13.46 -4.93
N ALA A 110 4.46 13.43 -4.17
CA ALA A 110 4.48 12.80 -2.85
C ALA A 110 3.46 13.40 -1.87
N LYS A 111 3.34 14.73 -1.84
CA LYS A 111 2.31 15.43 -1.02
C LYS A 111 0.89 15.07 -1.46
N LYS A 112 0.63 15.01 -2.77
CA LYS A 112 -0.69 14.60 -3.29
C LYS A 112 -1.05 13.17 -2.87
N VAL A 113 -0.10 12.24 -2.85
CA VAL A 113 -0.36 10.87 -2.35
C VAL A 113 -0.85 10.93 -0.91
N ARG A 114 -0.16 11.69 -0.04
CA ARG A 114 -0.57 11.86 1.36
C ARG A 114 -1.96 12.49 1.51
N GLU A 115 -2.33 13.45 0.67
CA GLU A 115 -3.68 14.05 0.68
C GLU A 115 -4.78 13.05 0.30
N MET A 116 -4.48 12.08 -0.58
CA MET A 116 -5.44 11.06 -1.01
C MET A 116 -5.75 10.04 0.08
N ASP A 117 -4.84 9.81 1.01
CA ASP A 117 -4.94 8.83 2.11
C ASP A 117 -6.21 9.03 2.95
N ALA A 118 -6.51 10.29 3.28
CA ALA A 118 -7.71 10.67 4.04
C ALA A 118 -9.02 10.22 3.36
N SER A 119 -9.03 10.06 2.03
CA SER A 119 -10.20 9.55 1.30
C SER A 119 -10.40 8.05 1.54
N VAL A 120 -9.32 7.26 1.53
CA VAL A 120 -9.36 5.81 1.77
C VAL A 120 -9.74 5.53 3.22
N ASP A 121 -9.14 6.24 4.16
CA ASP A 121 -9.46 6.17 5.59
C ASP A 121 -10.93 6.45 5.87
N LYS A 122 -11.47 7.51 5.27
CA LYS A 122 -12.88 7.87 5.45
C LYS A 122 -13.80 6.78 4.95
N ILE A 123 -13.50 6.14 3.82
CA ILE A 123 -14.29 5.02 3.28
C ILE A 123 -14.24 3.83 4.24
N TYR A 124 -13.05 3.43 4.70
CA TYR A 124 -12.87 2.34 5.64
C TYR A 124 -13.61 2.58 6.96
N LEU A 125 -13.41 3.73 7.59
CA LEU A 125 -14.06 4.08 8.86
C LEU A 125 -15.58 4.18 8.72
N SER A 126 -16.09 4.67 7.58
CA SER A 126 -17.52 4.69 7.29
C SER A 126 -18.10 3.28 7.19
N ALA A 127 -17.43 2.38 6.47
CA ALA A 127 -17.85 0.99 6.35
C ALA A 127 -17.81 0.25 7.69
N LEU A 128 -16.75 0.46 8.48
CA LEU A 128 -16.61 -0.12 9.82
C LEU A 128 -17.74 0.34 10.75
N LYS A 129 -18.07 1.64 10.73
CA LYS A 129 -19.19 2.19 11.53
C LYS A 129 -20.55 1.65 11.05
N LYS A 130 -20.75 1.47 9.74
CA LYS A 130 -21.99 0.87 9.21
C LYS A 130 -22.11 -0.58 9.64
N ALA A 131 -21.02 -1.33 9.68
CA ALA A 131 -21.04 -2.74 10.08
C ALA A 131 -21.53 -2.97 11.52
N THR A 132 -21.30 -2.02 12.44
CA THR A 132 -21.78 -2.15 13.83
C THR A 132 -23.27 -1.88 14.00
N GLN A 133 -23.92 -1.30 13.00
CA GLN A 133 -25.32 -0.87 13.07
C GLN A 133 -26.29 -1.86 12.43
N ILE A 134 -25.78 -2.92 11.79
CA ILE A 134 -26.60 -3.79 10.94
C ILE A 134 -26.72 -5.16 11.60
N LEU A 135 -27.90 -5.43 12.16
CA LEU A 135 -28.25 -6.69 12.84
C LEU A 135 -28.73 -7.79 11.86
N ASP A 136 -28.99 -7.45 10.59
CA ASP A 136 -29.77 -8.30 9.66
C ASP A 136 -29.14 -8.41 8.24
N LYS A 137 -27.84 -8.11 8.11
CA LYS A 137 -27.10 -8.33 6.84
C LYS A 137 -26.48 -9.71 6.80
N ASP A 138 -26.21 -10.17 5.58
CA ASP A 138 -25.27 -11.25 5.33
C ASP A 138 -23.91 -10.91 5.95
N VAL A 139 -23.64 -11.53 7.11
CA VAL A 139 -22.42 -11.38 7.91
C VAL A 139 -21.18 -11.63 7.05
N LYS A 140 -21.28 -12.52 6.05
CA LYS A 140 -20.20 -12.82 5.11
C LYS A 140 -19.79 -11.58 4.31
N CYS A 141 -20.77 -10.86 3.75
CA CYS A 141 -20.51 -9.66 2.95
C CYS A 141 -19.89 -8.56 3.81
N SER A 142 -20.39 -8.35 5.03
CA SER A 142 -19.86 -7.32 5.93
C SER A 142 -18.43 -7.61 6.39
N ILE A 143 -18.12 -8.86 6.77
CA ILE A 143 -16.76 -9.25 7.15
C ILE A 143 -15.80 -9.10 5.96
N SER A 144 -16.20 -9.59 4.79
CA SER A 144 -15.36 -9.53 3.58
C SER A 144 -15.09 -8.08 3.16
N GLU A 145 -16.10 -7.22 3.16
CA GLU A 145 -15.99 -5.79 2.86
C GLU A 145 -15.00 -5.10 3.82
N ILE A 146 -15.15 -5.29 5.13
CA ILE A 146 -14.27 -4.65 6.13
C ILE A 146 -12.83 -5.11 6.00
N LEU A 147 -12.59 -6.42 5.83
CA LEU A 147 -11.24 -6.95 5.68
C LEU A 147 -10.56 -6.42 4.42
N ILE A 148 -11.27 -6.40 3.29
CA ILE A 148 -10.72 -5.87 2.04
C ILE A 148 -10.43 -4.37 2.16
N LEU A 149 -11.36 -3.59 2.72
CA LEU A 149 -11.16 -2.15 2.94
C LEU A 149 -9.98 -1.87 3.87
N ARG A 150 -9.79 -2.69 4.91
CA ARG A 150 -8.63 -2.60 5.79
C ARG A 150 -7.33 -2.82 5.02
N TYR A 151 -7.27 -3.82 4.14
CA TYR A 151 -6.06 -4.05 3.34
C TYR A 151 -5.82 -2.96 2.29
N LEU A 152 -6.88 -2.34 1.75
CA LEU A 152 -6.78 -1.18 0.87
C LEU A 152 -6.27 0.06 1.61
N GLU A 153 -6.75 0.32 2.83
CA GLU A 153 -6.20 1.35 3.72
C GLU A 153 -4.71 1.11 4.00
N ARG A 154 -4.32 -0.13 4.32
CA ARG A 154 -2.89 -0.46 4.46
C ARG A 154 -2.07 -0.25 3.20
N ILE A 155 -2.64 -0.42 2.00
CA ILE A 155 -1.95 -0.08 0.76
C ILE A 155 -1.79 1.44 0.64
N ALA A 156 -2.82 2.21 1.00
CA ALA A 156 -2.76 3.67 1.03
C ALA A 156 -1.69 4.18 2.01
N ASP A 157 -1.65 3.66 3.24
CA ASP A 157 -0.62 3.93 4.26
C ASP A 157 0.80 3.78 3.68
N HIS A 158 1.05 2.64 3.01
CA HIS A 158 2.38 2.34 2.47
C HIS A 158 2.73 3.16 1.22
N ALA A 159 1.73 3.65 0.48
CA ALA A 159 1.97 4.62 -0.58
C ALA A 159 2.37 5.99 -0.01
N THR A 160 1.74 6.42 1.09
CA THR A 160 2.14 7.63 1.83
C THR A 160 3.54 7.48 2.42
N TYR A 161 3.87 6.32 3.00
CA TYR A 161 5.21 6.00 3.51
C TYR A 161 6.31 6.11 2.43
N ILE A 162 6.02 5.67 1.21
CA ILE A 162 6.92 5.85 0.06
C ILE A 162 7.03 7.34 -0.29
N GLY A 163 5.91 8.08 -0.34
CA GLY A 163 5.91 9.52 -0.57
C GLY A 163 6.78 10.28 0.45
N ASP A 164 6.70 9.93 1.73
CA ASP A 164 7.54 10.53 2.77
C ASP A 164 9.02 10.22 2.58
N SER A 165 9.34 9.02 2.12
CA SER A 165 10.70 8.66 1.76
C SER A 165 11.23 9.52 0.61
N VAL A 166 10.40 9.88 -0.37
CA VAL A 166 10.76 10.83 -1.45
C VAL A 166 11.04 12.23 -0.89
N ILE A 167 10.18 12.73 -0.01
CA ILE A 167 10.37 14.03 0.65
C ILE A 167 11.70 14.04 1.41
N TYR A 168 12.01 12.96 2.13
CA TYR A 168 13.27 12.83 2.85
C TYR A 168 14.50 12.78 1.93
N ILE A 169 14.43 12.09 0.79
CA ILE A 169 15.51 12.06 -0.22
C ILE A 169 15.88 13.49 -0.64
N VAL A 170 14.87 14.30 -0.98
CA VAL A 170 15.05 15.65 -1.54
C VAL A 170 15.40 16.66 -0.46
N SER A 171 14.63 16.71 0.63
CA SER A 171 14.74 17.77 1.65
C SER A 171 15.70 17.44 2.80
N GLY A 172 15.91 16.15 3.09
CA GLY A 172 16.59 15.70 4.30
C GLY A 172 15.78 15.79 5.58
N GLN A 173 14.54 16.28 5.51
CA GLN A 173 13.65 16.40 6.66
C GLN A 173 12.71 15.21 6.69
N GLN A 174 12.53 14.65 7.89
CA GLN A 174 11.58 13.57 8.10
C GLN A 174 10.18 14.17 8.23
N THR A 175 9.23 13.68 7.45
CA THR A 175 7.84 14.12 7.55
C THR A 175 7.26 13.56 8.85
N THR A 176 7.02 14.43 9.85
CA THR A 176 6.24 14.08 11.05
C THR A 176 4.83 14.67 10.92
N GLU A 177 3.84 14.07 11.58
CA GLU A 177 2.49 14.67 11.68
C GLU A 177 2.52 16.11 12.25
N SER A 178 3.59 16.50 12.94
CA SER A 178 3.76 17.80 13.58
C SER A 178 4.39 18.90 12.70
N ASN A 179 4.93 18.57 11.52
CA ASN A 179 5.59 19.53 10.62
C ASN A 179 4.73 19.86 9.38
N LEU A 180 3.41 19.70 9.51
CA LEU A 180 2.40 19.98 8.50
C LEU A 180 1.21 20.72 9.11
#